data_AF-A0A0C2IGU7-F1
#
_entry.id   AF-A0A0C2IGU7-F1
#
_cell.length_a   1.000
_cell.length_b   1.000
_cell.length_c   1.000
_cell.angle_alpha   90.00
_cell.angle_beta   90.00
_cell.angle_gamma   90.00
#
_symmetry.space_group_name_H-M   'P 1'
#
loop_
_entity.id
_entity.type
_entity.pdbx_description
1 polymer ?
#
loop_
_entity_poly.entity_id
_entity_poly.type
_entity_poly.pdbx_seq_one_letter_code
_entity_poly.pdbx_strand_id
1 'polypeptide(L)'
;MNVKSLDQIHVNGYYMWVVSKLYKKAFYIDENLAIRSAESLEDNTEYMVHPSNTAMVMKYTIDGNGLKIGYVRKYHGYKKRSFSFQKMDFIFETGRYVYISPDNTFNDFDDTDESIKFTKPGVSDFRNDKYHILLIESSESTKNLDISVYDEVKMFKVVENEFYLILVHNDKMSCLWVSTETRFKLGRTICTNNASEFMVQSYLHFDKKLRNQIFLNYPNQEYKQQTLRSSNKGRVWYEMKFRNPNDSQYSIPVLFKFGLYDRRDVMKNFFEIDIQYTESANGRIPFITYDNGMSWIATPITNSRLVMLNDGMVLVSVHTDTNEINYNVDKGKNTWFRAKLFENQPRVLYI
;
A
#
# COMPACT_ATOMS: atom_id res chain seq x y z
N MET A 1 -24.36 17.45 19.35
CA MET A 1 -23.61 16.41 20.09
C MET A 1 -22.17 16.87 20.13
N ASN A 2 -21.57 17.05 21.31
CA ASN A 2 -20.15 17.45 21.43
C ASN A 2 -19.29 16.20 21.54
N VAL A 3 -18.61 15.82 20.46
CA VAL A 3 -17.70 14.67 20.41
C VAL A 3 -16.28 15.16 20.68
N LYS A 4 -15.69 14.77 21.82
CA LYS A 4 -14.33 15.18 22.23
C LYS A 4 -13.22 14.23 21.78
N SER A 5 -13.55 13.06 21.24
CA SER A 5 -12.57 12.06 20.79
C SER A 5 -13.14 11.20 19.67
N LEU A 6 -12.34 10.98 18.63
CA LEU A 6 -12.64 10.14 17.48
C LEU A 6 -11.59 9.02 17.41
N ASP A 7 -12.04 7.77 17.47
CA ASP A 7 -11.15 6.60 17.52
C ASP A 7 -10.80 6.09 16.11
N GLN A 8 -11.74 6.15 15.18
CA GLN A 8 -11.53 5.82 13.77
C GLN A 8 -12.24 6.84 12.89
N ILE A 9 -11.53 7.30 11.85
CA ILE A 9 -12.06 8.21 10.84
C ILE A 9 -11.68 7.64 9.48
N HIS A 10 -12.68 7.30 8.68
CA HIS A 10 -12.50 6.85 7.30
C HIS A 10 -13.11 7.90 6.37
N VAL A 11 -12.26 8.54 5.58
CA VAL A 11 -12.65 9.63 4.66
C VAL A 11 -12.67 9.09 3.23
N ASN A 12 -13.79 9.25 2.53
CA ASN A 12 -13.84 9.01 1.09
C ASN A 12 -14.98 9.79 0.44
N GLY A 13 -14.63 10.68 -0.49
CA GLY A 13 -15.59 11.48 -1.24
C GLY A 13 -16.46 12.37 -0.35
N TYR A 14 -17.78 12.23 -0.47
CA TYR A 14 -18.79 13.08 0.16
C TYR A 14 -19.12 12.74 1.63
N TYR A 15 -18.59 11.62 2.14
CA TYR A 15 -18.92 11.15 3.48
C TYR A 15 -17.68 10.71 4.26
N MET A 16 -17.71 10.96 5.57
CA MET A 16 -16.76 10.41 6.52
C MET A 16 -17.48 9.43 7.44
N TRP A 17 -16.96 8.21 7.56
CA TRP A 17 -17.41 7.26 8.58
C TRP A 17 -16.56 7.45 9.84
N VAL A 18 -17.24 7.60 10.97
CA VAL A 18 -16.61 7.95 12.23
C VAL A 18 -17.05 6.99 13.32
N VAL A 19 -16.08 6.45 14.05
CA VAL A 19 -16.30 5.62 15.24
C VAL A 19 -15.73 6.34 16.46
N SER A 20 -16.55 6.46 17.49
CA SER A 20 -16.16 6.99 18.78
C SER A 20 -16.52 6.01 19.89
N LYS A 21 -15.51 5.28 20.35
CA LYS A 21 -15.60 4.31 21.46
C LYS A 21 -15.93 5.00 22.77
N LEU A 22 -15.35 6.18 23.03
CA LEU A 22 -15.63 6.98 24.23
C LEU A 22 -17.13 7.31 24.37
N TYR A 23 -17.77 7.68 23.25
CA TYR A 23 -19.19 8.02 23.24
C TYR A 23 -20.09 6.83 22.88
N LYS A 24 -19.51 5.64 22.70
CA LYS A 24 -20.18 4.44 22.18
C LYS A 24 -21.07 4.75 20.98
N LYS A 25 -20.57 5.50 19.98
CA LYS A 25 -21.31 5.80 18.75
C LYS A 25 -20.51 5.58 17.48
N ALA A 26 -21.20 5.20 16.42
CA ALA A 26 -20.71 5.30 15.04
C ALA A 26 -21.69 6.13 14.20
N PHE A 27 -21.18 6.93 13.28
CA PHE A 27 -22.01 7.85 12.49
C PHE A 27 -21.30 8.30 11.21
N TYR A 28 -22.10 8.85 10.29
CA TYR A 28 -21.61 9.53 9.11
C TYR A 28 -21.51 11.03 9.36
N ILE A 29 -20.52 11.67 8.77
CA ILE A 29 -20.47 13.12 8.57
C ILE A 29 -20.58 13.37 7.06
N ASP A 30 -21.56 14.15 6.64
CA ASP A 30 -21.72 14.55 5.22
C ASP A 30 -20.84 15.76 4.85
N GLU A 31 -20.88 16.16 3.58
CA GLU A 31 -20.13 17.31 3.05
C GLU A 31 -20.43 18.65 3.75
N ASN A 32 -21.60 18.78 4.38
CA ASN A 32 -22.00 19.96 5.13
C ASN A 32 -21.65 19.85 6.62
N LEU A 33 -20.79 18.87 6.97
CA LEU A 33 -20.41 18.54 8.34
C LEU A 33 -21.59 18.11 9.24
N ALA A 34 -22.72 17.73 8.63
CA ALA A 34 -23.88 17.28 9.41
C ALA A 34 -23.72 15.80 9.80
N ILE A 35 -24.03 15.50 11.06
CA ILE A 35 -24.03 14.13 11.57
C ILE A 35 -25.27 13.41 11.05
N ARG A 36 -25.07 12.27 10.40
CA ARG A 36 -26.12 11.45 9.81
C ARG A 36 -26.04 10.02 10.34
N SER A 37 -27.18 9.35 10.40
CA SER A 37 -27.22 7.89 10.52
C SER A 37 -26.49 7.34 11.76
N ALA A 38 -26.49 8.09 12.86
CA ALA A 38 -25.79 7.73 14.09
C ALA A 38 -26.40 6.49 14.76
N GLU A 39 -25.55 5.58 15.23
CA GLU A 39 -25.92 4.38 15.96
C GLU A 39 -25.09 4.21 17.22
N SER A 40 -25.61 3.41 18.15
CA SER A 40 -24.86 2.99 19.33
C SER A 40 -23.87 1.88 18.98
N LEU A 41 -22.66 1.97 19.52
CA LEU A 41 -21.68 0.90 19.48
C LEU A 41 -22.09 -0.19 20.48
N GLU A 42 -22.42 -1.36 19.96
CA GLU A 42 -22.55 -2.58 20.74
C GLU A 42 -21.15 -3.08 21.15
N ASP A 43 -21.07 -3.71 22.32
CA ASP A 43 -19.82 -4.30 22.79
C ASP A 43 -19.38 -5.41 21.81
N ASN A 44 -18.06 -5.60 21.61
CA ASN A 44 -17.46 -6.56 20.68
C ASN A 44 -17.87 -6.39 19.20
N THR A 45 -18.33 -5.20 18.82
CA THR A 45 -18.61 -4.86 17.42
C THR A 45 -17.40 -4.19 16.78
N GLU A 46 -17.06 -4.65 15.58
CA GLU A 46 -16.07 -4.03 14.70
C GLU A 46 -16.74 -3.52 13.41
N TYR A 47 -16.04 -2.59 12.75
CA TYR A 47 -16.48 -1.99 11.50
C TYR A 47 -15.39 -2.12 10.45
N MET A 48 -15.79 -2.52 9.25
CA MET A 48 -14.97 -2.47 8.06
C MET A 48 -15.64 -1.53 7.05
N VAL A 49 -14.94 -0.47 6.65
CA VAL A 49 -15.44 0.51 5.69
C VAL A 49 -14.95 0.15 4.30
N HIS A 50 -15.84 0.19 3.32
CA HIS A 50 -15.45 -0.08 1.95
C HIS A 50 -14.44 0.97 1.47
N PRO A 51 -13.26 0.57 0.94
CA PRO A 51 -12.13 1.46 0.71
C PRO A 51 -12.40 2.57 -0.30
N SER A 52 -13.32 2.34 -1.23
CA SER A 52 -13.73 3.26 -2.33
C SER A 52 -15.16 3.78 -2.21
N ASN A 53 -15.92 3.33 -1.20
CA ASN A 53 -17.34 3.67 -1.06
C ASN A 53 -17.69 3.77 0.42
N THR A 54 -17.39 4.89 1.07
CA THR A 54 -17.67 5.08 2.50
C THR A 54 -19.12 4.87 2.87
N ALA A 55 -20.07 5.04 1.95
CA ALA A 55 -21.48 4.74 2.21
C ALA A 55 -21.76 3.25 2.45
N MET A 56 -20.82 2.36 2.13
CA MET A 56 -20.89 0.92 2.38
C MET A 56 -19.98 0.55 3.56
N VAL A 57 -20.60 0.09 4.65
CA VAL A 57 -19.89 -0.30 5.87
C VAL A 57 -20.39 -1.66 6.31
N MET A 58 -19.47 -2.57 6.58
CA MET A 58 -19.78 -3.82 7.27
C MET A 58 -19.61 -3.62 8.77
N LYS A 59 -20.68 -3.90 9.52
CA LYS A 59 -20.67 -4.06 10.97
C LYS A 59 -20.60 -5.55 11.26
N TYR A 60 -19.69 -6.02 12.10
CA TYR A 60 -19.67 -7.44 12.49
C TYR A 60 -19.32 -7.64 13.96
N THR A 61 -19.82 -8.73 14.52
CA THR A 61 -19.48 -9.20 15.87
C THR A 61 -18.65 -10.47 15.78
N ILE A 62 -17.69 -10.63 16.69
CA ILE A 62 -16.91 -11.85 16.83
C ILE A 62 -17.55 -12.67 17.94
N ASP A 63 -18.01 -13.88 17.64
CA ASP A 63 -18.54 -14.79 18.65
C ASP A 63 -17.40 -15.48 19.44
N GLY A 64 -17.76 -16.22 20.49
CA GLY A 64 -16.78 -16.93 21.33
C GLY A 64 -15.97 -18.01 20.60
N ASN A 65 -16.39 -18.41 19.40
CA ASN A 65 -15.70 -19.38 18.54
C ASN A 65 -14.88 -18.69 17.44
N GLY A 66 -14.77 -17.37 17.45
CA GLY A 66 -14.06 -16.58 16.43
C GLY A 66 -14.82 -16.42 15.13
N LEU A 67 -16.07 -16.89 15.05
CA LEU A 67 -16.92 -16.72 13.87
C LEU A 67 -17.47 -15.30 13.84
N LYS A 68 -17.46 -14.69 12.65
CA LYS A 68 -17.92 -13.32 12.46
C LYS A 68 -19.32 -13.32 11.88
N ILE A 69 -20.23 -12.60 12.52
CA ILE A 69 -21.60 -12.37 12.00
C ILE A 69 -21.66 -10.92 11.52
N GLY A 70 -21.81 -10.74 10.21
CA GLY A 70 -21.76 -9.43 9.57
C GLY A 70 -23.12 -8.91 9.13
N TYR A 71 -23.23 -7.59 9.09
CA TYR A 71 -24.31 -6.82 8.49
C TYR A 71 -23.70 -5.77 7.58
N VAL A 72 -24.13 -5.73 6.32
CA VAL A 72 -23.69 -4.69 5.38
C VAL A 72 -24.71 -3.55 5.37
N ARG A 73 -24.20 -2.33 5.58
CA ARG A 73 -24.98 -1.09 5.64
C ARG A 73 -24.76 -0.28 4.38
N LYS A 74 -25.83 0.32 3.85
CA LYS A 74 -25.75 1.47 2.95
C LYS A 74 -26.21 2.73 3.68
N TYR A 75 -25.82 3.92 3.22
CA TYR A 75 -26.16 5.21 3.84
C TYR A 75 -27.64 5.37 4.26
N HIS A 76 -28.58 4.75 3.55
CA HIS A 76 -30.02 4.75 3.82
C HIS A 76 -30.55 3.66 4.78
N GLY A 77 -29.66 2.91 5.46
CA GLY A 77 -30.04 1.93 6.46
C GLY A 77 -29.34 0.58 6.30
N TYR A 78 -29.52 -0.27 7.31
CA TYR A 78 -29.08 -1.65 7.23
C TYR A 78 -30.06 -2.45 6.39
N LYS A 79 -29.61 -3.04 5.28
CA LYS A 79 -30.27 -4.23 4.78
C LYS A 79 -29.86 -5.35 5.73
N LYS A 80 -30.83 -5.92 6.44
CA LYS A 80 -30.61 -6.93 7.48
C LYS A 80 -30.25 -8.28 6.84
N ARG A 81 -29.10 -8.34 6.16
CA ARG A 81 -28.48 -9.58 5.70
C ARG A 81 -27.43 -9.94 6.74
N SER A 82 -27.83 -10.81 7.67
CA SER A 82 -26.91 -11.47 8.58
C SER A 82 -26.31 -12.68 7.87
N PHE A 83 -24.98 -12.75 7.81
CA PHE A 83 -24.29 -13.95 7.37
C PHE A 83 -23.04 -14.17 8.21
N SER A 84 -22.67 -15.44 8.32
CA SER A 84 -21.47 -15.86 9.03
C SER A 84 -20.31 -15.98 8.06
N PHE A 85 -19.14 -15.52 8.46
CA PHE A 85 -17.92 -15.62 7.66
C PHE A 85 -16.69 -15.83 8.54
N GLN A 86 -15.68 -16.49 7.98
CA GLN A 86 -14.34 -16.63 8.56
C GLN A 86 -13.46 -15.44 8.16
N LYS A 87 -13.48 -15.11 6.86
CA LYS A 87 -12.75 -14.00 6.25
C LYS A 87 -13.65 -13.28 5.24
N MET A 88 -13.53 -11.96 5.17
CA MET A 88 -14.26 -11.12 4.23
C MET A 88 -13.38 -9.96 3.79
N ASP A 89 -13.58 -9.50 2.56
CA ASP A 89 -13.02 -8.24 2.08
C ASP A 89 -13.94 -7.59 1.03
N PHE A 90 -13.78 -6.29 0.84
CA PHE A 90 -14.47 -5.53 -0.20
C PHE A 90 -13.70 -5.57 -1.52
N ILE A 91 -14.43 -5.51 -2.64
CA ILE A 91 -13.84 -5.38 -3.97
C ILE A 91 -13.79 -3.89 -4.35
N PHE A 92 -12.59 -3.35 -4.52
CA PHE A 92 -12.35 -1.94 -4.79
C PHE A 92 -13.12 -1.43 -6.03
N GLU A 93 -13.67 -0.22 -5.93
CA GLU A 93 -14.47 0.50 -6.94
C GLU A 93 -15.76 -0.22 -7.36
N THR A 94 -16.22 -1.20 -6.58
CA THR A 94 -17.48 -1.92 -6.85
C THR A 94 -18.46 -1.82 -5.69
N GLY A 95 -19.68 -2.36 -5.88
CA GLY A 95 -20.62 -2.64 -4.79
C GLY A 95 -20.52 -4.08 -4.28
N ARG A 96 -19.39 -4.76 -4.53
CA ARG A 96 -19.22 -6.19 -4.25
C ARG A 96 -18.32 -6.42 -3.05
N TYR A 97 -18.54 -7.55 -2.39
CA TYR A 97 -17.66 -8.07 -1.36
C TYR A 97 -17.54 -9.58 -1.50
N VAL A 98 -16.43 -10.11 -0.99
CA VAL A 98 -16.10 -11.53 -1.02
C VAL A 98 -15.92 -12.04 0.38
N TYR A 99 -16.32 -13.29 0.63
CA TYR A 99 -16.12 -13.91 1.93
C TYR A 99 -16.00 -15.43 1.85
N ILE A 100 -15.34 -16.00 2.85
CA ILE A 100 -15.30 -17.43 3.11
C ILE A 100 -16.31 -17.72 4.22
N SER A 101 -17.30 -18.56 3.93
CA SER A 101 -18.28 -19.03 4.92
C SER A 101 -17.69 -20.11 5.84
N PRO A 102 -18.36 -20.46 6.95
CA PRO A 102 -17.82 -21.41 7.94
C PRO A 102 -17.48 -22.79 7.39
N ASP A 103 -18.11 -23.18 6.29
CA ASP A 103 -17.92 -24.44 5.56
C ASP A 103 -16.81 -24.35 4.48
N ASN A 104 -15.98 -23.31 4.51
CA ASN A 104 -14.92 -23.04 3.53
C ASN A 104 -15.44 -22.83 2.09
N THR A 105 -16.68 -22.35 1.94
CA THR A 105 -17.19 -21.90 0.64
C THR A 105 -16.84 -20.43 0.42
N PHE A 106 -16.12 -20.13 -0.65
CA PHE A 106 -15.90 -18.78 -1.12
C PHE A 106 -17.15 -18.27 -1.84
N ASN A 107 -17.57 -17.05 -1.51
CA ASN A 107 -18.72 -16.37 -2.07
C ASN A 107 -18.31 -14.99 -2.58
N ASP A 108 -18.68 -14.66 -3.81
CA ASP A 108 -18.58 -13.33 -4.41
C ASP A 108 -19.97 -12.73 -4.52
N PHE A 109 -20.23 -11.71 -3.73
CA PHE A 109 -21.56 -11.15 -3.56
C PHE A 109 -21.62 -9.73 -4.12
N ASP A 110 -22.69 -9.44 -4.88
CA ASP A 110 -22.96 -8.11 -5.41
C ASP A 110 -24.14 -7.46 -4.68
N ASP A 111 -23.85 -6.39 -3.94
CA ASP A 111 -24.86 -5.66 -3.17
C ASP A 111 -25.69 -4.71 -4.03
N THR A 112 -25.37 -4.54 -5.32
CA THR A 112 -26.18 -3.72 -6.23
C THR A 112 -27.46 -4.44 -6.63
N ASP A 113 -27.36 -5.72 -6.97
CA ASP A 113 -28.49 -6.56 -7.41
C ASP A 113 -28.80 -7.72 -6.47
N GLU A 114 -28.17 -7.72 -5.30
CA GLU A 114 -28.49 -8.62 -4.20
C GLU A 114 -28.20 -10.11 -4.49
N SER A 115 -27.29 -10.40 -5.41
CA SER A 115 -27.01 -11.74 -5.92
C SER A 115 -25.59 -12.24 -5.61
N ILE A 116 -25.46 -13.56 -5.48
CA ILE A 116 -24.15 -14.22 -5.48
C ILE A 116 -23.71 -14.40 -6.94
N LYS A 117 -22.59 -13.78 -7.30
CA LYS A 117 -22.01 -13.85 -8.65
C LYS A 117 -21.21 -15.11 -8.89
N PHE A 118 -20.57 -15.61 -7.84
CA PHE A 118 -19.69 -16.76 -7.93
C PHE A 118 -19.59 -17.46 -6.57
N THR A 119 -19.56 -18.79 -6.60
CA THR A 119 -19.32 -19.63 -5.42
C THR A 119 -18.29 -20.69 -5.73
N LYS A 120 -17.39 -20.97 -4.78
CA LYS A 120 -16.41 -22.04 -4.91
C LYS A 120 -16.17 -22.72 -3.56
N PRO A 121 -16.52 -24.02 -3.41
CA PRO A 121 -16.22 -24.76 -2.19
C PRO A 121 -14.71 -25.08 -2.08
N GLY A 122 -14.26 -25.36 -0.86
CA GLY A 122 -12.89 -25.85 -0.60
C GLY A 122 -11.82 -24.75 -0.61
N VAL A 123 -12.21 -23.49 -0.47
CA VAL A 123 -11.29 -22.35 -0.43
C VAL A 123 -10.87 -22.11 1.00
N SER A 124 -9.58 -22.31 1.30
CA SER A 124 -9.01 -22.09 2.62
C SER A 124 -8.67 -20.63 2.88
N ASP A 125 -8.27 -19.90 1.84
CA ASP A 125 -8.00 -18.47 1.94
C ASP A 125 -8.20 -17.76 0.59
N PHE A 126 -8.23 -16.42 0.59
CA PHE A 126 -8.16 -15.61 -0.62
C PHE A 126 -7.34 -14.34 -0.44
N ARG A 127 -6.84 -13.79 -1.55
CA ARG A 127 -6.26 -12.45 -1.62
C ARG A 127 -6.91 -11.68 -2.76
N ASN A 128 -7.19 -10.40 -2.56
CA ASN A 128 -7.75 -9.50 -3.56
C ASN A 128 -6.74 -8.39 -3.90
N ASP A 129 -6.68 -8.02 -5.18
CA ASP A 129 -6.08 -6.76 -5.62
C ASP A 129 -7.00 -6.09 -6.65
N LYS A 130 -7.63 -5.00 -6.21
CA LYS A 130 -8.72 -4.34 -6.91
C LYS A 130 -9.88 -5.30 -7.23
N TYR A 131 -10.03 -5.67 -8.51
CA TYR A 131 -11.05 -6.56 -9.05
C TYR A 131 -10.55 -7.97 -9.34
N HIS A 132 -9.27 -8.26 -9.07
CA HIS A 132 -8.71 -9.60 -9.18
C HIS A 132 -8.73 -10.30 -7.84
N ILE A 133 -9.08 -11.58 -7.84
CA ILE A 133 -9.14 -12.42 -6.65
C ILE A 133 -8.30 -13.66 -6.91
N LEU A 134 -7.36 -13.92 -6.02
CA LEU A 134 -6.62 -15.17 -5.91
C LEU A 134 -7.31 -16.04 -4.88
N LEU A 135 -7.82 -17.20 -5.30
CA LEU A 135 -8.35 -18.23 -4.41
C LEU A 135 -7.23 -19.21 -4.04
N ILE A 136 -7.19 -19.59 -2.77
CA ILE A 136 -6.21 -20.53 -2.22
C ILE A 136 -7.01 -21.75 -1.76
N GLU A 137 -6.74 -22.90 -2.37
CA GLU A 137 -7.44 -24.18 -2.13
C GLU A 137 -6.48 -25.14 -1.43
N SER A 138 -7.00 -26.06 -0.60
CA SER A 138 -6.19 -27.12 -0.02
C SER A 138 -5.87 -28.21 -1.06
N SER A 139 -4.64 -28.72 -1.03
CA SER A 139 -4.13 -29.71 -1.98
C SER A 139 -4.85 -31.07 -1.94
N GLU A 140 -5.60 -31.35 -0.87
CA GLU A 140 -6.38 -32.59 -0.74
C GLU A 140 -7.47 -32.74 -1.81
N SER A 141 -7.81 -31.67 -2.55
CA SER A 141 -8.99 -31.62 -3.43
C SER A 141 -8.72 -31.53 -4.94
N THR A 142 -7.48 -31.31 -5.42
CA THR A 142 -7.24 -31.06 -6.86
C THR A 142 -5.95 -31.62 -7.44
N LYS A 143 -6.03 -32.19 -8.66
CA LYS A 143 -4.90 -32.70 -9.48
C LYS A 143 -4.14 -31.64 -10.29
N ASN A 144 -4.40 -30.34 -10.09
CA ASN A 144 -3.85 -29.27 -10.93
C ASN A 144 -2.99 -28.30 -10.13
N LEU A 145 -1.87 -27.90 -10.77
CA LEU A 145 -0.81 -27.00 -10.30
C LEU A 145 -0.53 -27.07 -8.80
N ASP A 146 0.27 -28.06 -8.42
CA ASP A 146 0.57 -28.32 -7.02
C ASP A 146 1.55 -27.26 -6.48
N ILE A 147 0.99 -26.17 -5.93
CA ILE A 147 1.71 -25.19 -5.09
C ILE A 147 1.77 -25.71 -3.63
N SER A 148 1.56 -27.01 -3.40
CA SER A 148 1.54 -27.68 -2.09
C SER A 148 2.80 -27.52 -1.23
N VAL A 149 3.87 -26.95 -1.79
CA VAL A 149 5.14 -26.70 -1.08
C VAL A 149 5.21 -25.30 -0.44
N TYR A 150 4.12 -24.52 -0.48
CA TYR A 150 4.05 -23.21 0.15
C TYR A 150 3.00 -23.17 1.26
N ASP A 151 3.45 -22.71 2.43
CA ASP A 151 2.62 -22.55 3.62
C ASP A 151 1.70 -21.31 3.53
N GLU A 152 2.15 -20.25 2.86
CA GLU A 152 1.47 -18.95 2.94
C GLU A 152 1.61 -18.09 1.67
N VAL A 153 0.53 -17.38 1.30
CA VAL A 153 0.56 -16.26 0.34
C VAL A 153 0.55 -14.93 1.10
N LYS A 154 1.69 -14.22 1.11
CA LYS A 154 1.82 -12.91 1.79
C LYS A 154 1.35 -11.73 0.98
N MET A 155 1.50 -11.80 -0.34
CA MET A 155 1.14 -10.72 -1.24
C MET A 155 0.56 -11.30 -2.51
N PHE A 156 -0.52 -10.70 -2.98
CA PHE A 156 -1.01 -10.85 -4.34
C PHE A 156 -1.23 -9.44 -4.89
N LYS A 157 -0.63 -9.14 -6.04
CA LYS A 157 -0.75 -7.84 -6.68
C LYS A 157 -0.80 -8.00 -8.19
N VAL A 158 -1.65 -7.21 -8.81
CA VAL A 158 -1.83 -7.15 -10.26
C VAL A 158 -1.41 -5.78 -10.75
N VAL A 159 -0.31 -5.74 -11.50
CA VAL A 159 0.15 -4.52 -12.15
C VAL A 159 -0.06 -4.68 -13.64
N GLU A 160 -0.95 -3.85 -14.17
CA GLU A 160 -1.48 -3.96 -15.53
C GLU A 160 -2.14 -5.33 -15.78
N ASN A 161 -1.39 -6.27 -16.37
CA ASN A 161 -1.83 -7.61 -16.73
C ASN A 161 -0.92 -8.71 -16.15
N GLU A 162 -0.02 -8.34 -15.24
CA GLU A 162 0.97 -9.23 -14.65
C GLU A 162 0.64 -9.50 -13.19
N PHE A 163 0.79 -10.75 -12.78
CA PHE A 163 0.54 -11.20 -11.41
C PHE A 163 1.85 -11.29 -10.65
N TYR A 164 1.86 -10.71 -9.45
CA TYR A 164 2.98 -10.70 -8.52
C TYR A 164 2.54 -11.33 -7.22
N LEU A 165 3.25 -12.36 -6.80
CA LEU A 165 2.94 -13.16 -5.62
C LEU A 165 4.17 -13.23 -4.72
N ILE A 166 4.01 -12.97 -3.43
CA ILE A 166 5.02 -13.37 -2.45
C ILE A 166 4.51 -14.63 -1.76
N LEU A 167 5.20 -15.73 -2.01
CA LEU A 167 4.90 -17.04 -1.43
C LEU A 167 5.94 -17.38 -0.36
N VAL A 168 5.50 -18.00 0.72
CA VAL A 168 6.36 -18.50 1.81
C VAL A 168 6.39 -20.01 1.73
N HIS A 169 7.58 -20.55 1.56
CA HIS A 169 7.84 -21.98 1.49
C HIS A 169 7.97 -22.56 2.90
N ASN A 170 7.86 -23.90 3.03
CA ASN A 170 7.82 -24.59 4.32
C ASN A 170 9.11 -24.45 5.16
N ASP A 171 10.22 -24.12 4.50
CA ASP A 171 11.51 -23.77 5.13
C ASP A 171 11.58 -22.28 5.56
N LYS A 172 10.43 -21.58 5.56
CA LYS A 172 10.25 -20.15 5.81
C LYS A 172 10.90 -19.23 4.77
N MET A 173 11.39 -19.77 3.65
CA MET A 173 11.91 -18.96 2.55
C MET A 173 10.78 -18.19 1.89
N SER A 174 10.91 -16.86 1.77
CA SER A 174 9.95 -16.03 1.06
C SER A 174 10.45 -15.73 -0.34
N CYS A 175 9.65 -16.01 -1.36
CA CYS A 175 10.01 -15.82 -2.75
C CYS A 175 8.99 -14.94 -3.49
N LEU A 176 9.48 -14.05 -4.34
CA LEU A 176 8.65 -13.31 -5.29
C LEU A 176 8.48 -14.14 -6.57
N TRP A 177 7.23 -14.33 -6.96
CA TRP A 177 6.78 -15.04 -8.14
C TRP A 177 6.05 -14.08 -9.07
N VAL A 178 6.34 -14.19 -10.36
CA VAL A 178 5.80 -13.27 -11.37
C VAL A 178 5.22 -14.04 -12.54
N SER A 179 4.08 -13.60 -13.07
CA SER A 179 3.54 -14.17 -14.30
C SER A 179 4.55 -14.11 -15.44
N THR A 180 4.63 -15.21 -16.16
CA THR A 180 5.39 -15.30 -17.41
C THR A 180 4.53 -14.81 -18.58
N GLU A 181 5.00 -15.00 -19.82
CA GLU A 181 4.26 -14.61 -21.03
C GLU A 181 2.85 -15.22 -21.09
N THR A 182 2.69 -16.42 -20.53
CA THR A 182 1.36 -16.98 -20.25
C THR A 182 0.96 -16.64 -18.81
N ARG A 183 -0.17 -15.96 -18.63
CA ARG A 183 -0.70 -15.53 -17.31
C ARG A 183 -0.89 -16.67 -16.30
N PHE A 184 -0.95 -17.91 -16.77
CA PHE A 184 -1.15 -19.11 -15.97
C PHE A 184 0.16 -19.78 -15.49
N LYS A 185 1.32 -19.26 -15.89
CA LYS A 185 2.61 -19.77 -15.43
C LYS A 185 3.34 -18.68 -14.66
N LEU A 186 3.79 -19.02 -13.46
CA LEU A 186 4.55 -18.15 -12.58
C LEU A 186 6.02 -18.56 -12.59
N GLY A 187 6.92 -17.59 -12.71
CA GLY A 187 8.36 -17.77 -12.58
C GLY A 187 8.84 -17.21 -11.25
N ARG A 188 9.67 -17.97 -10.54
CA ARG A 188 10.39 -17.50 -9.35
C ARG A 188 11.44 -16.47 -9.75
N THR A 189 11.46 -15.32 -9.08
CA THR A 189 12.36 -14.21 -9.42
C THR A 189 13.49 -14.04 -8.42
N ILE A 190 13.15 -13.90 -7.14
CA ILE A 190 14.11 -13.73 -6.06
C ILE A 190 13.53 -14.31 -4.77
N CYS A 191 14.41 -14.82 -3.91
CA CYS A 191 14.05 -15.43 -2.63
C CYS A 191 14.94 -14.89 -1.51
N THR A 192 14.42 -14.91 -0.29
CA THR A 192 15.19 -14.61 0.92
C THR A 192 14.92 -15.67 1.97
N ASN A 193 15.98 -16.05 2.69
CA ASN A 193 15.96 -16.97 3.82
C ASN A 193 15.65 -16.26 5.15
N ASN A 194 15.59 -14.93 5.16
CA ASN A 194 15.21 -14.21 6.37
C ASN A 194 13.75 -14.51 6.68
N ALA A 195 13.51 -14.87 7.94
CA ALA A 195 12.20 -15.20 8.48
C ALA A 195 11.14 -14.20 8.01
N SER A 196 9.93 -14.71 7.86
CA SER A 196 8.75 -14.17 7.16
C SER A 196 8.49 -12.65 7.17
N GLU A 197 9.08 -11.88 8.07
CA GLU A 197 8.84 -10.44 8.26
C GLU A 197 9.45 -9.54 7.15
N PHE A 198 10.46 -9.99 6.41
CA PHE A 198 11.22 -9.09 5.52
C PHE A 198 10.66 -8.90 4.11
N MET A 199 9.86 -9.84 3.58
CA MET A 199 9.21 -9.68 2.27
C MET A 199 7.72 -9.42 2.46
N VAL A 200 7.41 -8.24 2.98
CA VAL A 200 6.05 -7.68 3.02
C VAL A 200 5.90 -6.62 1.94
N GLN A 201 4.65 -6.26 1.60
CA GLN A 201 4.33 -5.31 0.53
C GLN A 201 5.10 -3.98 0.60
N SER A 202 5.51 -3.53 1.79
CA SER A 202 6.28 -2.30 1.98
C SER A 202 7.73 -2.36 1.46
N TYR A 203 8.22 -3.53 1.07
CA TYR A 203 9.56 -3.74 0.49
C TYR A 203 9.56 -3.76 -1.03
N LEU A 204 8.40 -3.66 -1.68
CA LEU A 204 8.28 -3.63 -3.13
C LEU A 204 7.63 -2.33 -3.60
N HIS A 205 8.27 -1.69 -4.56
CA HIS A 205 7.69 -0.60 -5.32
C HIS A 205 7.54 -1.00 -6.78
N PHE A 206 6.32 -0.96 -7.27
CA PHE A 206 6.00 -1.16 -8.68
C PHE A 206 5.86 0.21 -9.31
N ASP A 207 6.80 0.54 -10.20
CA ASP A 207 6.80 1.81 -10.89
C ASP A 207 5.59 1.84 -11.84
N LYS A 208 4.75 2.87 -11.67
CA LYS A 208 3.54 3.05 -12.49
C LYS A 208 3.81 3.80 -13.80
N LYS A 209 4.97 4.45 -13.90
CA LYS A 209 5.41 5.21 -15.08
C LYS A 209 6.11 4.30 -16.08
N LEU A 210 6.95 3.40 -15.57
CA LEU A 210 7.78 2.51 -16.37
C LEU A 210 7.33 1.06 -16.24
N ARG A 211 6.77 0.55 -17.34
CA ARG A 211 6.30 -0.83 -17.40
C ARG A 211 7.41 -1.80 -17.04
N ASN A 212 7.08 -2.81 -16.23
CA ASN A 212 7.98 -3.88 -15.77
C ASN A 212 9.07 -3.46 -14.77
N GLN A 213 9.10 -2.18 -14.37
CA GLN A 213 10.08 -1.71 -13.41
C GLN A 213 9.61 -1.95 -11.97
N ILE A 214 10.49 -2.57 -11.19
CA ILE A 214 10.24 -2.95 -9.81
C ILE A 214 11.47 -2.59 -8.99
N PHE A 215 11.25 -1.98 -7.84
CA PHE A 215 12.27 -1.81 -6.82
C PHE A 215 11.98 -2.73 -5.65
N LEU A 216 13.03 -3.32 -5.10
CA LEU A 216 12.94 -4.25 -3.98
C LEU A 216 13.98 -3.87 -2.94
N ASN A 217 13.55 -3.66 -1.72
CA ASN A 217 14.44 -3.63 -0.57
C ASN A 217 14.88 -5.06 -0.25
N TYR A 218 16.17 -5.35 -0.43
CA TYR A 218 16.72 -6.70 -0.29
C TYR A 218 17.81 -6.73 0.80
N PRO A 219 17.74 -7.66 1.76
CA PRO A 219 18.82 -7.88 2.71
C PRO A 219 20.00 -8.56 1.99
N ASN A 220 21.18 -7.93 1.96
CA ASN A 220 22.36 -8.56 1.39
C ASN A 220 23.00 -9.57 2.38
N GLN A 221 24.05 -10.27 1.94
CA GLN A 221 24.73 -11.31 2.73
C GLN A 221 25.36 -10.80 4.04
N GLU A 222 25.64 -9.50 4.14
CA GLU A 222 26.17 -8.86 5.35
C GLU A 222 25.05 -8.27 6.23
N TYR A 223 23.78 -8.65 5.98
CA TYR A 223 22.58 -8.06 6.59
C TYR A 223 22.42 -6.55 6.36
N LYS A 224 23.20 -5.95 5.47
CA LYS A 224 22.97 -4.58 5.02
C LYS A 224 21.81 -4.60 4.05
N GLN A 225 20.76 -3.84 4.36
CA GLN A 225 19.61 -3.73 3.48
C GLN A 225 19.92 -2.74 2.35
N GLN A 226 19.69 -3.16 1.12
CA GLN A 226 19.88 -2.31 -0.06
C GLN A 226 18.71 -2.40 -1.01
N THR A 227 18.43 -1.31 -1.71
CA THR A 227 17.40 -1.30 -2.74
C THR A 227 17.98 -1.79 -4.06
N LEU A 228 17.38 -2.85 -4.60
CA LEU A 228 17.62 -3.39 -5.92
C LEU A 228 16.56 -2.89 -6.89
N ARG A 229 16.89 -2.92 -8.18
CA ARG A 229 15.98 -2.61 -9.27
C ARG A 229 15.91 -3.76 -10.27
N SER A 230 14.73 -4.00 -10.81
CA SER A 230 14.53 -4.78 -12.03
C SER A 230 13.80 -3.93 -13.06
N SER A 231 14.17 -4.05 -14.33
CA SER A 231 13.47 -3.45 -15.48
C SER A 231 12.75 -4.50 -16.34
N ASN A 232 12.76 -5.77 -15.92
CA ASN A 232 12.24 -6.91 -16.68
C ASN A 232 11.36 -7.82 -15.81
N LYS A 233 10.48 -7.21 -15.02
CA LYS A 233 9.50 -7.90 -14.16
C LYS A 233 10.14 -8.79 -13.08
N GLY A 234 11.33 -8.43 -12.60
CA GLY A 234 12.05 -9.20 -11.59
C GLY A 234 12.87 -10.37 -12.14
N ARG A 235 12.96 -10.58 -13.47
CA ARG A 235 13.79 -11.67 -14.03
C ARG A 235 15.28 -11.48 -13.72
N VAL A 236 15.74 -10.23 -13.75
CA VAL A 236 17.09 -9.83 -13.37
C VAL A 236 17.02 -8.63 -12.43
N TRP A 237 17.84 -8.66 -11.38
CA TRP A 237 17.97 -7.60 -10.38
C TRP A 237 19.34 -6.96 -10.48
N TYR A 238 19.37 -5.64 -10.38
CA TYR A 238 20.56 -4.82 -10.49
C TYR A 238 20.70 -3.97 -9.23
N GLU A 239 21.94 -3.83 -8.78
CA GLU A 239 22.29 -2.85 -7.77
C GLU A 239 22.20 -1.44 -8.36
N MET A 240 21.67 -0.51 -7.56
CA MET A 240 21.51 0.88 -7.98
C MET A 240 22.73 1.69 -7.59
N LYS A 241 23.08 2.67 -8.43
CA LYS A 241 24.24 3.54 -8.20
C LYS A 241 23.80 4.81 -7.48
N PHE A 242 24.26 5.00 -6.24
CA PHE A 242 23.95 6.19 -5.45
C PHE A 242 25.11 7.17 -5.42
N ARG A 243 24.87 8.42 -5.80
CA ARG A 243 25.81 9.55 -5.66
C ARG A 243 25.40 10.38 -4.46
N ASN A 244 26.34 10.62 -3.56
CA ASN A 244 26.16 11.58 -2.47
C ASN A 244 26.59 12.96 -2.99
N PRO A 245 25.87 14.06 -2.71
CA PRO A 245 26.27 15.39 -3.15
C PRO A 245 27.68 15.80 -2.69
N ASN A 246 28.21 15.16 -1.64
CA ASN A 246 29.55 15.45 -1.11
C ASN A 246 30.61 14.39 -1.46
N ASP A 247 30.30 13.34 -2.22
CA ASP A 247 31.24 12.25 -2.52
C ASP A 247 31.25 11.89 -4.02
N SER A 248 32.46 11.66 -4.54
CA SER A 248 32.71 11.19 -5.91
C SER A 248 32.54 9.68 -6.05
N GLN A 249 32.53 8.93 -4.95
CA GLN A 249 32.42 7.47 -4.95
C GLN A 249 30.98 7.00 -4.73
N TYR A 250 30.60 5.93 -5.44
CA TYR A 250 29.35 5.21 -5.22
C TYR A 250 29.62 4.08 -4.22
N SER A 251 28.99 4.07 -3.04
CA SER A 251 29.16 2.87 -2.19
C SER A 251 28.21 2.70 -1.01
N ILE A 252 27.25 3.59 -0.73
CA ILE A 252 26.36 3.38 0.42
C ILE A 252 25.11 2.62 -0.03
N PRO A 253 24.81 1.44 0.55
CA PRO A 253 23.53 0.77 0.32
C PRO A 253 22.42 1.67 0.85
N VAL A 254 21.49 2.04 -0.03
CA VAL A 254 20.33 2.87 0.35
C VAL A 254 19.09 2.00 0.41
N LEU A 255 18.38 2.12 1.52
CA LEU A 255 17.07 1.52 1.72
C LEU A 255 16.00 2.59 1.51
N PHE A 256 15.17 2.43 0.48
CA PHE A 256 14.05 3.33 0.26
C PHE A 256 12.86 2.98 1.17
N LYS A 257 12.19 4.01 1.67
CA LYS A 257 10.92 3.90 2.38
C LYS A 257 9.80 4.10 1.37
N PHE A 258 9.41 3.03 0.66
CA PHE A 258 8.42 3.11 -0.42
C PHE A 258 7.05 3.65 0.01
N GLY A 259 6.71 3.61 1.30
CA GLY A 259 5.52 4.27 1.84
C GLY A 259 5.55 5.80 1.80
N LEU A 260 6.74 6.40 1.66
CA LEU A 260 6.91 7.85 1.49
C LEU A 260 6.80 8.32 0.04
N TYR A 261 6.74 7.37 -0.90
CA TYR A 261 6.62 7.69 -2.32
C TYR A 261 5.32 8.43 -2.62
N ASP A 262 5.40 9.54 -3.35
CA ASP A 262 4.24 10.19 -3.93
C ASP A 262 4.48 10.52 -5.41
N ARG A 263 3.59 9.99 -6.26
CA ARG A 263 3.64 10.23 -7.71
C ARG A 263 3.51 11.71 -8.09
N ARG A 264 3.02 12.56 -7.18
CA ARG A 264 2.85 14.01 -7.40
C ARG A 264 4.14 14.80 -7.25
N ASP A 265 5.18 14.19 -6.67
CA ASP A 265 6.47 14.85 -6.45
C ASP A 265 7.21 15.13 -7.78
N VAL A 266 6.85 14.37 -8.84
CA VAL A 266 7.35 14.56 -10.20
C VAL A 266 6.18 14.88 -11.14
N MET A 267 6.37 15.85 -12.04
CA MET A 267 5.34 16.18 -13.03
C MET A 267 5.08 15.01 -13.99
N LYS A 268 3.83 14.86 -14.45
CA LYS A 268 3.36 13.68 -15.20
C LYS A 268 4.13 13.39 -16.50
N ASN A 269 4.80 14.38 -17.08
CA ASN A 269 5.45 14.26 -18.38
C ASN A 269 6.92 13.81 -18.30
N PHE A 270 7.49 13.68 -17.10
CA PHE A 270 8.86 13.22 -16.89
C PHE A 270 8.84 11.79 -16.36
N PHE A 271 8.85 10.83 -17.28
CA PHE A 271 8.77 9.39 -16.96
C PHE A 271 10.12 8.85 -16.46
N GLU A 272 11.21 9.46 -16.89
CA GLU A 272 12.57 9.10 -16.52
C GLU A 272 13.02 9.62 -15.16
N ILE A 273 12.26 10.58 -14.62
CA ILE A 273 12.51 11.20 -13.34
C ILE A 273 11.67 10.50 -12.27
N ASP A 274 12.32 10.11 -11.19
CA ASP A 274 11.66 9.61 -10.01
C ASP A 274 12.31 10.12 -8.73
N ILE A 275 11.50 10.25 -7.67
CA ILE A 275 11.94 10.73 -6.36
C ILE A 275 11.54 9.68 -5.32
N GLN A 276 12.53 9.20 -4.58
CA GLN A 276 12.37 8.23 -3.49
C GLN A 276 13.02 8.78 -2.23
N TYR A 277 12.66 8.23 -1.07
CA TYR A 277 13.11 8.77 0.21
C TYR A 277 13.70 7.66 1.07
N THR A 278 14.71 8.01 1.87
CA THR A 278 15.14 7.21 3.03
C THR A 278 15.01 8.05 4.31
N GLU A 279 15.05 7.37 5.45
CA GLU A 279 15.00 7.99 6.76
C GLU A 279 16.41 8.14 7.34
N SER A 280 16.62 9.22 8.08
CA SER A 280 17.82 9.50 8.86
C SER A 280 17.41 10.01 10.24
N ALA A 281 18.36 10.06 11.18
CA ALA A 281 18.11 10.59 12.52
C ALA A 281 17.63 12.06 12.51
N ASN A 282 17.98 12.83 11.48
CA ASN A 282 17.75 14.28 11.39
C ASN A 282 16.62 14.65 10.41
N GLY A 283 15.89 13.67 9.87
CA GLY A 283 14.85 13.92 8.86
C GLY A 283 14.93 12.92 7.72
N ARG A 284 14.42 13.30 6.55
CA ARG A 284 14.40 12.45 5.34
C ARG A 284 15.50 12.87 4.38
N ILE A 285 16.08 11.90 3.69
CA ILE A 285 17.01 12.14 2.58
C ILE A 285 16.27 11.76 1.28
N PRO A 286 15.87 12.74 0.46
CA PRO A 286 15.34 12.47 -0.86
C PRO A 286 16.46 12.07 -1.81
N PHE A 287 16.16 11.13 -2.69
CA PHE A 287 16.99 10.69 -3.80
C PHE A 287 16.23 10.92 -5.09
N ILE A 288 16.90 11.51 -6.08
CA ILE A 288 16.33 11.76 -7.40
C ILE A 288 17.09 10.98 -8.47
N THR A 289 16.37 10.42 -9.42
CA THR A 289 16.93 9.83 -10.64
C THR A 289 16.50 10.61 -11.87
N TYR A 290 17.30 10.54 -12.92
CA TYR A 290 17.02 11.09 -14.26
C TYR A 290 17.23 10.04 -15.36
N ASP A 291 17.53 8.80 -14.99
CA ASP A 291 17.89 7.71 -15.90
C ASP A 291 17.08 6.44 -15.61
N ASN A 292 15.79 6.65 -15.31
CA ASN A 292 14.85 5.60 -14.95
C ASN A 292 15.25 4.84 -13.67
N GLY A 293 16.09 5.38 -12.80
CA GLY A 293 16.52 4.73 -11.57
C GLY A 293 17.75 3.82 -11.74
N MET A 294 18.58 4.02 -12.78
CA MET A 294 19.89 3.35 -12.87
C MET A 294 20.88 3.99 -11.89
N SER A 295 20.84 5.32 -11.80
CA SER A 295 21.58 6.11 -10.84
C SER A 295 20.66 7.08 -10.10
N TRP A 296 21.03 7.34 -8.85
CA TRP A 296 20.29 8.17 -7.93
C TRP A 296 21.23 9.18 -7.29
N ILE A 297 20.76 10.41 -7.16
CA ILE A 297 21.51 11.50 -6.55
C ILE A 297 20.80 11.86 -5.25
N ALA A 298 21.52 11.77 -4.13
CA ALA A 298 21.01 12.25 -2.86
C ALA A 298 20.85 13.77 -2.88
N THR A 299 19.84 14.26 -2.18
CA THR A 299 19.58 15.68 -1.99
C THR A 299 19.73 16.02 -0.50
N PRO A 300 19.84 17.31 -0.13
CA PRO A 300 19.95 17.71 1.27
C PRO A 300 18.80 17.16 2.13
N ILE A 301 19.11 16.89 3.40
CA ILE A 301 18.13 16.42 4.38
C ILE A 301 16.99 17.44 4.51
N THR A 302 15.76 16.94 4.59
CA THR A 302 14.53 17.74 4.66
C THR A 302 13.50 17.08 5.58
N ASN A 303 12.64 17.89 6.19
CA ASN A 303 11.45 17.42 6.90
C ASN A 303 10.20 17.38 6.00
N SER A 304 10.34 17.76 4.73
CA SER A 304 9.28 17.91 3.75
C SER A 304 9.51 17.02 2.53
N ARG A 305 8.61 17.13 1.55
CA ARG A 305 8.78 16.50 0.24
C ARG A 305 9.64 17.37 -0.66
N LEU A 306 10.34 16.73 -1.58
CA LEU A 306 11.00 17.43 -2.66
C LEU A 306 9.97 17.75 -3.73
N VAL A 307 9.86 19.02 -4.10
CA VAL A 307 8.93 19.50 -5.12
C VAL A 307 9.71 19.93 -6.35
N MET A 308 9.25 19.45 -7.50
CA MET A 308 9.76 19.83 -8.80
C MET A 308 8.91 20.97 -9.40
N LEU A 309 9.55 22.08 -9.74
CA LEU A 309 8.96 23.29 -10.32
C LEU A 309 9.56 23.58 -11.70
N ASN A 310 8.85 24.42 -12.48
CA ASN A 310 9.28 24.93 -13.79
C ASN A 310 9.80 23.83 -14.72
N ASP A 311 8.94 22.83 -15.02
CA ASP A 311 9.27 21.71 -15.92
C ASP A 311 10.57 20.98 -15.59
N GLY A 312 10.83 20.77 -14.28
CA GLY A 312 12.03 20.06 -13.83
C GLY A 312 13.30 20.89 -13.76
N MET A 313 13.21 22.20 -14.00
CA MET A 313 14.37 23.10 -13.89
C MET A 313 14.71 23.46 -12.45
N VAL A 314 13.72 23.49 -11.54
CA VAL A 314 13.94 23.90 -10.16
C VAL A 314 13.44 22.82 -9.20
N LEU A 315 14.29 22.41 -8.27
CA LEU A 315 13.94 21.52 -7.17
C LEU A 315 13.91 22.35 -5.88
N VAL A 316 12.89 22.15 -5.05
CA VAL A 316 12.74 22.86 -3.76
C VAL A 316 12.29 21.89 -2.68
N SER A 317 12.86 22.01 -1.48
CA SER A 317 12.36 21.38 -0.26
C SER A 317 12.51 22.32 0.92
N VAL A 318 11.68 22.16 1.95
CA VAL A 318 11.87 22.85 3.24
C VAL A 318 13.07 22.22 3.93
N HIS A 319 13.98 23.02 4.47
CA HIS A 319 15.10 22.50 5.26
C HIS A 319 14.57 21.78 6.53
N THR A 320 15.44 21.07 7.24
CA THR A 320 15.07 20.49 8.54
C THR A 320 14.66 21.58 9.54
N ASP A 321 15.30 22.75 9.42
CA ASP A 321 14.90 23.98 10.08
C ASP A 321 13.82 24.66 9.25
N THR A 322 12.60 24.76 9.78
CA THR A 322 11.38 25.17 9.06
C THR A 322 11.40 26.59 8.48
N ASN A 323 12.45 27.37 8.77
CA ASN A 323 12.60 28.76 8.32
C ASN A 323 13.35 28.89 7.00
N GLU A 324 13.93 27.79 6.52
CA GLU A 324 14.82 27.78 5.37
C GLU A 324 14.29 26.79 4.33
N ILE A 325 14.63 27.05 3.06
CA ILE A 325 14.44 26.09 1.97
C ILE A 325 15.80 25.71 1.40
N ASN A 326 15.90 24.46 0.96
CA ASN A 326 16.92 24.02 0.03
C ASN A 326 16.34 24.15 -1.38
N TYR A 327 17.11 24.72 -2.31
CA TYR A 327 16.73 24.76 -3.71
C TYR A 327 17.90 24.45 -4.62
N ASN A 328 17.58 23.98 -5.81
CA ASN A 328 18.55 23.61 -6.82
C ASN A 328 18.01 23.94 -8.22
N VAL A 329 18.89 24.42 -9.09
CA VAL A 329 18.55 24.84 -10.46
C VAL A 329 19.35 24.10 -11.54
N ASP A 330 20.06 23.03 -11.16
CA ASP A 330 20.97 22.27 -12.04
C ASP A 330 20.60 20.78 -12.15
N LYS A 331 19.33 20.45 -11.87
CA LYS A 331 18.81 19.07 -11.84
C LYS A 331 19.48 18.21 -10.76
N GLY A 332 19.71 18.80 -9.59
CA GLY A 332 20.25 18.15 -8.40
C GLY A 332 21.70 17.69 -8.54
N LYS A 333 22.44 18.16 -9.55
CA LYS A 333 23.74 17.59 -9.92
C LYS A 333 24.91 18.13 -9.09
N ASN A 334 25.06 19.44 -8.95
CA ASN A 334 26.31 20.00 -8.42
C ASN A 334 26.11 20.86 -7.17
N THR A 335 25.06 21.68 -7.09
CA THR A 335 24.97 22.63 -5.98
C THR A 335 23.55 22.84 -5.48
N TRP A 336 23.34 22.56 -4.20
CA TRP A 336 22.13 22.94 -3.49
C TRP A 336 22.38 24.25 -2.76
N PHE A 337 21.49 25.21 -2.98
CA PHE A 337 21.49 26.50 -2.32
C PHE A 337 20.51 26.47 -1.16
N ARG A 338 20.77 27.32 -0.16
CA ARG A 338 19.89 27.50 0.97
C ARG A 338 19.44 28.94 1.04
N ALA A 339 18.14 29.15 1.20
CA ALA A 339 17.55 30.47 1.39
C ALA A 339 16.70 30.49 2.65
N LYS A 340 16.90 31.52 3.48
CA LYS A 340 16.05 31.80 4.64
C LYS A 340 14.79 32.50 4.16
N LEU A 341 13.63 31.89 4.38
CA LEU A 341 12.32 32.46 4.00
C LEU A 341 11.73 33.33 5.10
N PHE A 342 11.96 32.95 6.36
CA PHE A 342 11.38 33.65 7.50
C PHE A 342 12.46 34.05 8.49
N GLU A 343 12.42 35.31 8.93
CA GLU A 343 13.31 35.79 10.00
C GLU A 343 12.97 35.17 11.36
N ASN A 344 11.68 34.86 11.60
CA ASN A 344 11.12 34.27 12.82
C ASN A 344 10.52 32.88 12.54
N GLN A 345 10.47 31.96 13.53
CA GLN A 345 9.83 30.63 13.39
C GLN A 345 8.30 30.73 13.33
N PRO A 346 7.66 30.65 12.15
CA PRO A 346 6.20 30.70 12.08
C PRO A 346 5.62 29.34 12.48
N ARG A 347 4.58 29.33 13.31
CA ARG A 347 3.76 28.14 13.53
C ARG A 347 2.88 27.92 12.31
N VAL A 348 3.28 27.01 11.42
CA VAL A 348 2.48 26.61 10.26
C VAL A 348 1.54 25.48 10.67
N LEU A 349 0.24 25.71 10.57
CA LEU A 349 -0.79 24.68 10.73
C LEU A 349 -0.88 23.88 9.42
N TYR A 350 -0.55 22.59 9.46
CA TYR A 350 -0.91 21.66 8.38
C TYR A 350 -2.37 21.24 8.59
N ILE A 351 -3.25 21.58 7.65
CA ILE A 351 -4.65 21.11 7.59
C ILE A 351 -4.71 19.89 6.68
#